data_AF-A0A268EIB2-F1
#
_entry.id   AF-A0A268EIB2-F1
#
_cell.length_a   1.000
_cell.length_b   1.000
_cell.length_c   1.000
_cell.angle_alpha   90.00
_cell.angle_beta   90.00
_cell.angle_gamma   90.00
#
_symmetry.space_group_name_H-M   'P 1'
#
loop_
_entity.id
_entity.type
_entity.pdbx_description
1 polymer ?
#
loop_
_entity_poly.entity_id
_entity_poly.type
_entity_poly.pdbx_seq_one_letter_code
_entity_poly.pdbx_strand_id
1 'polypeptide(L)' 'MFIVNFNTGAGNQQAPTLEEAKQKAVDSISFTQQHITIEDEHGNVVSIARWYGVEPTEEDEVLERIAGGFYQRWSDELE' A
#
# COMPACT_ATOMS: atom_id res chain seq x y z
N MET A 1 -7.18 -12.38 9.75
CA MET A 1 -7.32 -12.19 8.28
C MET A 1 -7.00 -10.74 7.95
N PHE A 2 -6.42 -10.45 6.78
CA PHE A 2 -6.12 -9.08 6.36
C PHE A 2 -6.83 -8.73 5.05
N ILE A 3 -7.24 -7.47 4.94
CA ILE A 3 -7.96 -6.92 3.79
C ILE A 3 -7.11 -5.80 3.20
N VAL A 4 -6.74 -5.94 1.93
CA VAL A 4 -6.05 -4.91 1.15
C VAL A 4 -7.10 -4.07 0.44
N ASN A 5 -7.17 -2.80 0.79
CA ASN A 5 -8.07 -1.83 0.21
C ASN A 5 -7.27 -0.83 -0.64
N PHE A 6 -7.55 -0.84 -1.94
CA PHE A 6 -6.89 0.02 -2.93
C PHE A 6 -7.54 1.40 -3.08
N ASN A 7 -8.66 1.64 -2.39
CA ASN A 7 -9.43 2.89 -2.44
C ASN A 7 -9.88 3.33 -3.85
N THR A 8 -9.92 2.40 -4.81
CA THR A 8 -10.37 2.64 -6.19
C THR A 8 -11.81 2.23 -6.46
N GLY A 9 -12.44 1.48 -5.53
CA GLY A 9 -13.74 0.85 -5.74
C GLY A 9 -13.73 -0.35 -6.69
N ALA A 10 -12.55 -0.75 -7.20
CA ALA A 10 -12.39 -1.90 -8.09
C ALA A 10 -12.41 -3.27 -7.37
N GLY A 11 -12.49 -3.26 -6.04
CA GLY A 11 -12.52 -4.45 -5.19
C GLY A 11 -11.33 -4.54 -4.25
N ASN A 12 -11.54 -5.19 -3.11
CA ASN A 12 -10.53 -5.42 -2.09
C ASN A 12 -9.96 -6.83 -2.24
N GLN A 13 -8.70 -7.02 -1.85
CA GLN A 13 -8.10 -8.34 -1.78
C GLN A 13 -8.02 -8.84 -0.34
N GLN A 14 -8.08 -10.15 -0.14
CA GLN A 14 -7.93 -10.79 1.17
C GLN A 14 -6.67 -11.64 1.19
N ALA A 15 -6.03 -11.69 2.36
CA ALA A 15 -4.83 -12.47 2.61
C ALA A 15 -4.79 -12.98 4.06
N PRO A 16 -4.31 -14.20 4.32
CA PRO A 16 -4.31 -14.75 5.67
C PRO A 16 -3.20 -14.13 6.56
N THR A 17 -2.15 -13.56 5.96
CA THR A 17 -1.04 -12.90 6.66
C THR A 17 -0.81 -11.47 6.17
N LEU A 18 -0.17 -10.64 7.00
CA LEU A 18 0.17 -9.25 6.65
C LEU A 18 1.19 -9.22 5.48
N GLU A 19 2.18 -10.11 5.49
CA GLU A 19 3.15 -10.22 4.39
C GLU A 19 2.47 -10.56 3.06
N GLU A 20 1.55 -11.53 3.03
CA GLU A 20 0.80 -11.83 1.81
C GLU A 20 -0.10 -10.67 1.37
N ALA A 21 -0.68 -9.92 2.32
CA ALA A 21 -1.45 -8.71 2.02
C ALA A 21 -0.56 -7.64 1.36
N LYS A 22 0.63 -7.39 1.92
CA LYS A 22 1.63 -6.47 1.35
C LYS A 22 2.06 -6.91 -0.05
N GLN A 23 2.32 -8.20 -0.26
CA GLN A 23 2.74 -8.71 -1.56
C GLN A 23 1.64 -8.58 -2.63
N LYS A 24 0.38 -8.89 -2.28
CA LYS A 24 -0.78 -8.66 -3.15
C LYS A 24 -0.99 -7.19 -3.49
N ALA A 25 -0.76 -6.31 -2.51
CA ALA A 25 -0.83 -4.87 -2.73
C ALA A 25 0.21 -4.41 -3.76
N VAL A 26 1.47 -4.81 -3.60
CA VAL A 26 2.57 -4.48 -4.52
C VAL A 26 2.30 -5.00 -5.94
N ASP A 27 1.82 -6.24 -6.08
CA ASP A 27 1.50 -6.81 -7.40
C ASP A 27 0.42 -6.00 -8.15
N SER A 28 -0.48 -5.35 -7.41
CA SER A 28 -1.61 -4.55 -7.94
C SER A 28 -1.40 -3.02 -7.87
N ILE A 29 -0.24 -2.54 -7.41
CA ILE A 29 0.03 -1.12 -7.08
C ILE A 29 0.14 -0.21 -8.30
N SER A 30 0.46 -0.80 -9.46
CA SER A 30 0.87 -0.10 -10.69
C SER A 30 -0.19 0.80 -11.32
N PHE A 31 -1.45 0.72 -10.88
CA PHE A 31 -2.58 1.38 -11.56
C PHE A 31 -3.50 2.20 -10.67
N THR A 32 -3.24 2.29 -9.37
CA THR A 32 -4.19 2.92 -8.44
C THR A 32 -3.93 4.40 -8.24
N GLN A 33 -2.67 4.84 -8.12
CA GLN A 33 -2.30 6.22 -7.75
C GLN A 33 -3.14 6.74 -6.56
N GLN A 34 -3.41 5.87 -5.59
CA GLN A 34 -4.23 6.09 -4.40
C GLN A 34 -3.57 5.40 -3.22
N HIS A 35 -3.80 5.89 -2.00
CA HIS A 35 -3.29 5.21 -0.81
C HIS A 35 -3.83 3.78 -0.73
N ILE A 36 -2.96 2.83 -0.39
CA ILE A 36 -3.34 1.45 -0.14
C ILE A 36 -3.31 1.22 1.36
N THR A 37 -4.43 0.75 1.91
CA THR A 37 -4.56 0.43 3.33
C THR A 37 -4.69 -1.08 3.50
N ILE A 38 -4.02 -1.62 4.50
CA ILE A 38 -4.22 -3.00 4.95
C ILE A 38 -4.96 -2.93 6.28
N GLU A 39 -6.12 -3.57 6.32
CA GLU A 39 -7.02 -3.62 7.47
C GLU A 39 -7.01 -5.03 8.07
N ASP A 40 -7.11 -5.14 9.39
CA ASP A 40 -7.36 -6.42 10.07
C ASP A 40 -8.84 -6.82 9.98
N GLU A 41 -9.19 -7.98 10.54
CA GLU A 41 -10.56 -8.49 10.57
C GLU A 41 -11.54 -7.67 11.43
N HIS A 42 -11.03 -6.74 12.24
CA HIS A 42 -11.81 -5.81 13.03
C HIS A 42 -11.97 -4.44 12.33
N GLY A 43 -11.38 -4.27 11.15
CA GLY A 43 -11.39 -3.00 10.39
C GLY A 43 -10.35 -2.00 10.88
N ASN A 44 -9.37 -2.41 11.69
CA ASN A 44 -8.27 -1.53 12.07
C ASN A 44 -7.23 -1.50 10.97
N VAL A 45 -6.81 -0.30 10.55
CA VAL A 45 -5.70 -0.15 9.62
C VAL A 45 -4.38 -0.50 10.32
N VAL A 46 -3.76 -1.59 9.88
CA VAL A 46 -2.48 -2.08 10.44
C VAL A 46 -1.28 -1.58 9.66
N SER A 47 -1.45 -1.25 8.38
CA SER A 47 -0.36 -0.72 7.55
C SER A 47 -0.89 0.07 6.36
N ILE A 48 -0.14 1.07 5.92
CA ILE A 48 -0.51 1.97 4.82
C ILE A 48 0.69 2.14 3.89
N ALA A 49 0.49 1.95 2.58
CA ALA A 49 1.40 2.41 1.54
C ALA A 49 0.86 3.72 0.97
N ARG A 50 1.53 4.83 1.27
CA ARG A 50 1.07 6.16 0.86
C ARG A 50 1.54 6.49 -0.55
N TRP A 51 0.61 6.84 -1.43
CA TRP A 51 0.92 7.43 -2.73
C TRP A 51 1.33 8.90 -2.60
N TYR A 52 2.45 9.25 -3.21
CA TYR A 52 2.93 10.61 -3.39
C TYR A 52 3.09 10.87 -4.90
N GLY A 53 2.25 11.75 -5.46
CA GLY A 53 2.26 12.14 -6.87
C GLY A 53 3.41 13.08 -7.26
N VAL A 54 4.59 12.87 -6.69
CA VAL A 54 5.82 13.64 -6.90
C VAL A 54 7.01 12.69 -6.98
N GLU A 55 8.12 13.10 -7.57
CA GLU A 55 9.33 12.27 -7.56
C GLU A 55 9.86 12.12 -6.12
N PRO A 56 10.28 10.91 -5.71
CA PRO A 56 10.88 10.70 -4.40
C PRO A 56 12.25 11.38 -4.32
N THR A 57 12.56 11.91 -3.15
CA THR A 57 13.89 12.40 -2.78
C THR A 57 14.77 11.28 -2.23
N GLU A 58 16.04 11.56 -1.96
CA GLU A 58 16.96 10.59 -1.34
C GLU A 58 16.60 10.25 0.11
N GLU A 59 15.78 11.08 0.75
CA GLU A 59 15.32 10.91 2.14
C GLU A 59 14.03 10.07 2.21
N ASP A 60 13.37 9.82 1.08
CA ASP A 60 12.12 9.08 1.05
C ASP A 60 12.36 7.56 1.07
N GLU A 61 11.75 6.86 2.02
CA GLU A 61 11.66 5.41 1.98
C GLU A 61 10.62 4.97 0.94
N VAL A 62 11.10 4.54 -0.23
CA VAL A 62 10.26 4.18 -1.38
C VAL A 62 9.98 2.68 -1.40
N LEU A 63 8.70 2.32 -1.48
CA LEU A 63 8.22 0.97 -1.78
C LEU A 63 8.29 0.67 -3.28
N GLU A 64 7.67 1.53 -4.09
CA GLU A 64 7.56 1.33 -5.54
C GLU A 64 7.45 2.68 -6.26
N ARG A 65 8.07 2.79 -7.44
CA ARG A 65 7.99 3.99 -8.29
C ARG A 65 7.09 3.72 -9.47
N ILE A 66 6.07 4.56 -9.66
CA ILE A 66 5.18 4.47 -10.83
C ILE A 66 5.14 5.82 -11.53
N ALA A 67 4.77 5.84 -12.82
CA ALA A 67 4.79 7.07 -13.60
C ALA A 67 3.97 8.19 -12.94
N GLY A 68 4.64 9.28 -12.56
CA GLY A 68 4.03 10.42 -11.88
C GLY A 68 4.17 10.44 -10.35
N GLY A 69 4.89 9.49 -9.74
CA GLY A 69 5.17 9.53 -8.31
C GLY A 69 5.74 8.25 -7.70
N PHE A 70 5.59 8.10 -6.39
CA PHE A 70 6.02 6.89 -5.69
C PHE A 70 5.07 6.49 -4.55
N TYR A 71 5.12 5.22 -4.20
CA TYR A 71 4.58 4.74 -2.93
C TYR A 71 5.67 4.75 -1.89
N GLN A 72 5.39 5.39 -0.75
CA GLN A 72 6.23 5.26 0.44
C GLN A 72 6.12 3.83 0.99
N ARG A 73 7.20 3.40 1.63
CA ARG A 73 7.28 2.17 2.41
C ARG A 73 6.14 2.05 3.41
N TRP A 74 5.79 0.81 3.73
CA TRP A 74 4.69 0.49 4.62
C TRP A 74 4.81 1.22 5.95
N SER A 75 3.72 1.82 6.42
CA SER A 75 3.74 2.63 7.64
C SER A 75 4.18 1.90 8.92
N ASP A 76 4.07 0.57 8.97
CA ASP A 76 4.57 -0.22 10.11
C ASP A 76 6.08 -0.54 10.02
N GLU A 77 6.69 -0.28 8.86
CA GLU A 77 8.12 -0.47 8.60
C GLU A 77 8.92 0.85 8.65
N LEU A 78 8.24 1.98 8.80
CA LEU A 78 8.86 3.29 8.99
C LEU A 78 9.28 3.42 10.46
N GLU A 79 10.55 3.76 10.71
CA GLU A 79 11.10 3.98 12.06
C GLU A 79 10.65 5.30 12.71
#